data_AF-A0A946B2T7-F1
#
_entry.id   AF-A0A946B2T7-F1
#
_cell.length_a   1.000
_cell.length_b   1.000
_cell.length_c   1.000
_cell.angle_alpha   90.00
_cell.angle_beta   90.00
_cell.angle_gamma   90.00
#
_symmetry.space_group_name_H-M   'P 1'
#
loop_
_entity.id
_entity.type
_entity.pdbx_description
1 polymer ?
#
loop_
_entity_poly.entity_id
_entity_poly.type
_entity_poly.pdbx_seq_one_letter_code
_entity_poly.pdbx_strand_id
1 'polypeptide(L)'
;MMGICSNGDPAAGGDTGRQGIYLHPGKTERIEGMEPEASRIFVDSLLDQTIGPDVTYRHQWHPGDLVLWDNRGVMHQAHADYDMQAGRVMHRVLLEGEVPR
;
A
#
# COMPACT_ATOMS: atom_id res chain seq x y z
N MET A 1 -12.19 -2.24 -0.99
CA MET A 1 -13.00 -1.43 -0.06
C MET A 1 -12.20 -0.19 0.23
N MET A 2 -12.69 0.95 -0.25
CA MET A 2 -12.09 2.27 -0.05
C MET A 2 -12.65 2.84 1.26
N GLY A 3 -11.78 3.34 2.12
CA GLY A 3 -12.18 4.05 3.33
C GLY A 3 -11.22 5.21 3.52
N ILE A 4 -11.71 6.43 3.32
CA ILE A 4 -11.09 7.60 3.94
C ILE A 4 -11.53 7.50 5.40
N CYS A 5 -10.59 7.19 6.29
CA CYS A 5 -10.85 7.22 7.72
C CYS A 5 -10.94 8.69 8.13
N SER A 6 -12.08 9.33 7.85
CA SER A 6 -12.42 10.65 8.37
C SER A 6 -13.70 10.53 9.16
N ASN A 7 -13.57 10.47 10.48
CA ASN A 7 -14.41 11.19 11.45
C ASN A 7 -13.87 10.91 12.86
N GLY A 8 -13.09 11.85 13.40
CA GLY A 8 -13.08 12.21 14.82
C GLY A 8 -12.81 11.16 15.91
N ASP A 9 -12.54 9.89 15.58
CA ASP A 9 -12.28 8.85 16.57
C ASP A 9 -10.76 8.68 16.75
N PRO A 10 -10.20 8.99 17.95
CA PRO A 10 -8.79 8.74 18.24
C PRO A 10 -8.39 7.25 18.16
N ALA A 11 -9.34 6.33 17.95
CA ALA A 11 -9.12 4.90 17.73
C ALA A 11 -8.97 4.47 16.24
N ALA A 12 -8.96 5.39 15.27
CA ALA A 12 -8.89 5.08 13.84
C ALA A 12 -7.47 4.72 13.31
N GLY A 13 -6.44 4.89 14.14
CA GLY A 13 -5.16 4.21 13.88
C GLY A 13 -5.25 2.83 14.51
N GLY A 14 -4.70 1.80 13.87
CA GLY A 14 -4.56 0.47 14.49
C GLY A 14 -3.74 0.52 15.79
N ASP A 15 -3.03 -0.54 16.16
CA ASP A 15 -2.26 -0.59 17.43
C ASP A 15 -1.27 0.57 17.66
N THR A 16 -0.97 1.34 16.59
CA THR A 16 -0.08 2.50 16.59
C THR A 16 -0.78 3.86 16.78
N GLY A 17 -2.11 3.95 16.65
CA GLY A 17 -2.85 5.22 16.66
C GLY A 17 -2.55 6.17 15.49
N ARG A 18 -1.73 5.75 14.51
CA ARG A 18 -1.37 6.57 13.34
C ARG A 18 -2.43 6.47 12.24
N GLN A 19 -2.79 7.62 11.68
CA GLN A 19 -3.58 7.68 10.45
C GLN A 19 -2.70 7.39 9.24
N GLY A 20 -3.27 6.71 8.25
CA GLY A 20 -2.59 6.35 7.02
C GLY A 20 -3.53 6.44 5.83
N ILE A 21 -2.95 6.52 4.63
CA ILE A 21 -3.69 6.50 3.38
C ILE A 21 -3.91 5.04 3.00
N TYR A 22 -5.18 4.61 2.95
CA TYR A 22 -5.57 3.25 2.60
C TYR A 22 -6.15 3.20 1.19
N LEU A 23 -5.27 2.98 0.20
CA LEU A 23 -5.65 2.84 -1.21
C LEU A 23 -4.73 1.85 -1.92
N HIS A 24 -5.21 1.27 -3.02
CA HIS A 24 -4.40 0.40 -3.87
C HIS A 24 -4.61 0.79 -5.34
N PRO A 25 -3.58 1.28 -6.05
CA PRO A 25 -3.75 1.83 -7.41
C PRO A 25 -4.45 0.88 -8.39
N GLY A 26 -4.13 -0.42 -8.33
CA GLY A 26 -4.74 -1.43 -9.20
C GLY A 26 -6.04 -2.09 -8.70
N LYS A 27 -6.61 -1.65 -7.56
CA LYS A 27 -7.83 -2.26 -6.98
C LYS A 27 -8.87 -1.22 -6.56
N THR A 28 -8.44 0.01 -6.32
CA THR A 28 -9.31 1.15 -6.10
C THR A 28 -10.00 1.52 -7.40
N GLU A 29 -11.34 1.51 -7.41
CA GLU A 29 -12.12 1.88 -8.59
C GLU A 29 -12.33 3.40 -8.68
N ARG A 30 -12.93 4.00 -7.64
CA ARG A 30 -13.13 5.45 -7.50
C ARG A 30 -13.41 5.82 -6.04
N ILE A 31 -13.31 7.10 -5.74
CA ILE A 31 -13.79 7.71 -4.49
C ILE A 31 -15.29 7.92 -4.61
N GLU A 32 -16.03 7.46 -3.60
CA GLU A 32 -17.47 7.64 -3.54
C GLU A 32 -17.85 9.12 -3.47
N GLY A 33 -18.90 9.51 -4.20
CA GLY A 33 -19.34 10.90 -4.28
C GLY A 33 -18.52 11.79 -5.22
N MET A 34 -17.46 11.27 -5.85
CA MET A 34 -16.71 11.99 -6.90
C MET A 34 -17.09 11.48 -8.28
N GLU A 35 -17.10 12.39 -9.26
CA GLU A 35 -17.13 12.01 -10.68
C GLU A 35 -15.91 11.16 -11.02
N PRO A 36 -16.03 10.15 -11.90
CA PRO A 36 -14.96 9.19 -12.17
C PRO A 36 -13.62 9.84 -12.55
N GLU A 37 -13.67 10.85 -13.42
CA GLU A 37 -12.46 11.56 -13.87
C GLU A 37 -11.84 12.40 -12.75
N ALA A 38 -12.67 13.06 -11.94
CA ALA A 38 -12.19 13.83 -10.79
C ALA A 38 -11.56 12.91 -9.74
N SER A 39 -12.16 11.74 -9.49
CA SER A 39 -11.59 10.73 -8.60
C SER A 39 -10.24 10.23 -9.09
N ARG A 40 -10.10 9.97 -10.39
CA ARG A 40 -8.84 9.49 -10.98
C ARG A 40 -7.74 10.53 -10.81
N ILE A 41 -8.00 11.78 -11.21
CA ILE A 41 -7.04 12.89 -11.08
C ILE A 41 -6.60 13.07 -9.62
N PHE A 42 -7.53 12.98 -8.68
CA PHE A 42 -7.22 13.11 -7.27
C PHE A 42 -6.34 11.95 -6.75
N VAL A 43 -6.69 10.71 -7.10
CA VAL A 43 -5.89 9.54 -6.70
C VAL A 43 -4.48 9.58 -7.30
N ASP A 44 -4.35 9.95 -8.57
CA ASP A 44 -3.05 10.11 -9.24
C ASP A 44 -2.20 11.18 -8.51
N SER A 45 -2.78 12.35 -8.22
CA SER A 45 -2.10 13.42 -7.48
C SER A 45 -1.72 13.00 -6.05
N LEU A 46 -2.54 12.20 -5.38
CA LEU A 46 -2.24 11.68 -4.05
C LEU A 46 -1.07 10.69 -4.08
N LEU A 47 -1.04 9.82 -5.10
CA LEU A 47 0.05 8.86 -5.29
C LEU A 47 1.37 9.57 -5.59
N ASP A 48 1.36 10.59 -6.45
CA ASP A 48 2.55 11.39 -6.76
C ASP A 48 3.16 12.07 -5.51
N GLN A 49 2.33 12.42 -4.52
CA GLN A 49 2.78 13.04 -3.27
C GLN A 49 3.22 12.02 -2.21
N THR A 50 2.76 10.78 -2.31
CA THR A 50 2.93 9.77 -1.25
C THR A 50 3.92 8.67 -1.63
N ILE A 51 4.33 8.63 -2.90
CA ILE A 51 5.35 7.74 -3.41
C ILE A 51 6.55 8.58 -3.84
N GLY A 52 7.59 8.60 -3.01
CA GLY A 52 8.83 9.30 -3.28
C GLY A 52 10.03 8.57 -2.65
N PRO A 53 11.26 8.93 -3.05
CA PRO A 53 12.48 8.28 -2.55
C PRO A 53 12.63 8.41 -1.02
N ASP A 54 12.14 9.49 -0.43
CA ASP A 54 12.24 9.75 1.02
C ASP A 54 11.35 8.85 1.88
N VAL A 55 10.33 8.24 1.27
CA VAL A 55 9.35 7.37 1.95
C VAL A 55 9.36 5.94 1.40
N THR A 56 10.31 5.62 0.52
CA THR A 56 10.41 4.31 -0.14
C THR A 56 11.62 3.54 0.37
N TYR A 57 11.38 2.33 0.86
CA TYR A 57 12.43 1.35 1.07
C TYR A 57 12.52 0.40 -0.13
N ARG A 58 13.73 0.26 -0.70
CA ARG A 58 14.00 -0.70 -1.77
C ARG A 58 14.94 -1.79 -1.26
N HIS A 59 14.44 -3.03 -1.27
CA HIS A 59 15.21 -4.19 -0.85
C HIS A 59 15.90 -4.87 -2.05
N GLN A 60 17.21 -5.09 -1.94
CA GLN A 60 17.96 -5.94 -2.87
C GLN A 60 18.04 -7.35 -2.29
N TRP A 61 17.32 -8.29 -2.89
CA TRP A 61 17.16 -9.65 -2.39
C TRP A 61 18.44 -10.49 -2.53
N HIS A 62 18.77 -11.21 -1.47
CA HIS A 62 19.73 -12.30 -1.46
C HIS A 62 19.08 -13.61 -0.97
N PRO A 63 19.61 -14.78 -1.35
CA PRO A 63 19.12 -16.05 -0.83
C PRO A 63 19.16 -16.10 0.70
N GLY A 64 18.02 -16.39 1.33
CA GLY A 64 17.88 -16.45 2.78
C GLY A 64 17.33 -15.17 3.43
N ASP A 65 17.19 -14.07 2.68
CA ASP A 65 16.58 -12.85 3.20
C ASP A 65 15.12 -13.06 3.58
N LEU A 66 14.75 -12.46 4.71
CA LEU A 66 13.37 -12.36 5.19
C LEU A 66 13.03 -10.88 5.37
N VAL A 67 11.97 -10.45 4.71
CA VAL A 67 11.36 -9.13 4.94
C VAL A 67 9.99 -9.33 5.56
N LEU A 68 9.77 -8.68 6.68
CA LEU A 68 8.48 -8.61 7.38
C LEU A 68 8.00 -7.16 7.36
N TRP A 69 6.74 -6.93 7.02
CA TRP A 69 6.14 -5.60 7.03
C TRP A 69 4.67 -5.66 7.48
N ASP A 70 4.18 -4.52 7.97
CA ASP A 70 2.76 -4.34 8.33
C ASP A 70 1.98 -3.85 7.10
N ASN A 71 1.15 -4.72 6.51
CA ASN A 71 0.32 -4.40 5.33
C ASN A 71 -0.69 -3.26 5.56
N ARG A 72 -0.96 -2.88 6.81
CA ARG A 72 -1.89 -1.77 7.13
C ARG A 72 -1.29 -0.40 6.84
N GLY A 73 0.04 -0.29 6.85
CA GLY A 73 0.76 0.99 6.79
C GLY A 73 1.65 1.19 5.57
N VAL A 74 1.73 0.23 4.65
CA VAL A 74 2.64 0.29 3.49
C VAL A 74 1.97 -0.18 2.21
N MET A 75 2.40 0.40 1.10
CA MET A 75 2.25 -0.19 -0.23
C MET A 75 3.56 -0.86 -0.64
N HIS A 76 3.49 -1.91 -1.46
CA HIS A 76 4.69 -2.58 -1.99
C HIS A 76 4.55 -2.89 -3.48
N GLN A 77 5.68 -2.86 -4.18
CA GLN A 77 5.77 -3.16 -5.60
C GLN A 77 6.88 -4.18 -5.84
N ALA A 78 6.56 -5.26 -6.57
CA ALA A 78 7.57 -6.16 -7.11
C ALA A 78 8.10 -5.57 -8.43
N HIS A 79 9.37 -5.19 -8.46
CA HIS A 79 10.01 -4.76 -9.69
C HIS A 79 10.39 -5.97 -10.56
N ALA A 80 10.27 -5.81 -11.87
CA ALA A 80 10.71 -6.77 -12.89
C ALA A 80 12.05 -6.33 -13.51
N ASP A 81 12.96 -5.86 -12.65
CA ASP A 81 14.27 -5.29 -12.97
C ASP A 81 15.41 -6.31 -12.80
N TYR A 82 15.10 -7.59 -12.94
CA TYR A 82 16.02 -8.72 -12.86
C TYR A 82 15.88 -9.62 -14.08
N ASP A 83 16.83 -10.52 -14.30
CA ASP A 83 16.72 -11.51 -15.37
C ASP A 83 15.55 -12.46 -15.10
N MET A 84 14.47 -12.30 -15.87
CA MET A 84 13.26 -13.11 -15.76
C MET A 84 13.50 -14.58 -16.12
N GLN A 85 14.61 -14.91 -16.78
CA GLN A 85 15.01 -16.29 -17.09
C GLN A 85 15.75 -16.97 -15.93
N ALA A 86 16.29 -16.22 -14.98
CA ALA A 86 17.10 -16.75 -13.88
C ALA A 86 16.30 -17.61 -12.87
N GLY A 87 14.96 -17.57 -12.94
CA GLY A 87 14.07 -18.27 -12.02
C GLY A 87 14.06 -17.62 -10.62
N ARG A 88 12.88 -17.28 -10.12
CA ARG A 88 12.72 -16.67 -8.80
C ARG A 88 11.62 -17.37 -8.02
N VAL A 89 11.98 -17.97 -6.89
CA VAL A 89 11.04 -18.62 -5.97
C VAL A 89 11.03 -17.84 -4.66
N MET A 90 9.84 -17.49 -4.21
CA MET A 90 9.61 -16.82 -2.92
C MET A 90 8.56 -17.58 -2.14
N HIS A 91 8.79 -17.72 -0.84
CA HIS A 91 7.78 -18.20 0.10
C HIS A 91 7.15 -17.00 0.79
N ARG A 92 5.83 -16.97 0.87
CA ARG A 92 5.08 -15.89 1.51
C ARG A 92 4.09 -16.46 2.50
N VAL A 93 4.09 -15.90 3.70
CA VAL A 93 3.05 -16.09 4.71
C VAL A 93 2.27 -14.78 4.82
N LEU A 94 0.95 -14.89 4.83
CA LEU A 94 0.03 -13.78 5.09
C LEU A 94 -0.65 -14.07 6.41
N LEU A 95 -0.62 -13.10 7.32
CA LEU A 95 -1.40 -13.17 8.54
C LEU A 95 -2.82 -12.64 8.24
N GLU A 96 -3.82 -13.28 8.84
CA GLU A 96 -5.19 -12.78 8.78
C GLU A 96 -5.28 -11.41 9.45
N GLY A 97 -5.99 -10.48 8.81
CA GLY A 97 -6.17 -9.12 9.28
C GLY A 97 -7.62 -8.86 9.68
N GLU A 98 -7.84 -7.72 10.34
CA GLU A 98 -9.17 -7.23 10.69
C GLU A 98 -9.74 -6.33 9.58
N VAL A 99 -11.03 -6.00 9.68
CA VAL A 99 -11.65 -4.96 8.85
C VAL A 99 -11.01 -3.61 9.21
N PRO A 100 -10.46 -2.85 8.24
CA PRO A 100 -9.92 -1.52 8.48
C PRO A 100 -10.97 -0.59 9.12
N ARG A 101 -10.56 0.24 10.09
CA ARG A 101 -11.40 1.18 10.82
C ARG A 101 -11.10 2.61 10.41
#